data_AF-A0D3X2-F1
#
_entry.id   AF-A0D3X2-F1
#
_cell.length_a   1.000
_cell.length_b   1.000
_cell.length_c   1.000
_cell.angle_alpha   90.00
_cell.angle_beta   90.00
_cell.angle_gamma   90.00
#
_symmetry.space_group_name_H-M   'P 1'
#
loop_
_entity.id
_entity.type
_entity.pdbx_description
1 polymer ?
#
loop_
_entity_poly.entity_id
_entity_poly.type
_entity_poly.pdbx_seq_one_letter_code
_entity_poly.pdbx_strand_id
1 'polypeptide(L)'
;MIRFLSKIDNFGAEFKQRIVNSEQEHKSIIGGIFTLSVYSVCFAYSIFVLSQWASGQILPKILLESTLAAFEKFEMPNELIEITSIRYDDSLIDPFATQGNILMPIAVILENNKPISYQSVLADSETSNYGTNLIEMEQMQIIKNAHNDKTQESCRYYYLLVTACQQQYLKENQTCASEEEIQNYLKNTLVPIELEVKLQQFNTKDKTLYEVEKQLQFTLQQSLTLKAELLFQNTNTVIDDNLIFSNSQSYTYFSDFTVLTQTITKASTNQIVKDDVLIEIAFKVDPIEVKQSVTYVKFGEMLAEVGSIASLLLAASWFIQQFNREEMENKIVDEIISVYYPQFRKLKKVKSCMGKTISIMHEKDQINQEEFQKWYEKVRQSVLLKLSVVNQLHEISRLYFILRSQIPCQQMMKYQNYGIPLPHKLFEKHSNEINNELPSQEMKMEDIEIESSILITTGLCDDDLNILNYKKINIKKE
;
A
#
# COMPACT_ATOMS: atom_id res chain seq x y z
N MET A 1 -2.70 29.23 28.57
CA MET A 1 -1.99 28.17 27.83
C MET A 1 -2.02 26.82 28.56
N ILE A 2 -1.55 26.73 29.82
CA ILE A 2 -1.47 25.46 30.57
C ILE A 2 -2.83 24.74 30.74
N ARG A 3 -3.90 25.48 31.09
CA ARG A 3 -5.27 24.93 31.21
C ARG A 3 -5.91 24.52 29.88
N PHE A 4 -5.35 24.98 28.75
CA PHE A 4 -5.85 24.63 27.41
C PHE A 4 -5.25 23.30 26.96
N LEU A 5 -3.95 23.10 27.18
CA LEU A 5 -3.27 21.82 26.93
C LEU A 5 -3.90 20.67 27.70
N SER A 6 -4.21 20.87 28.99
CA SER A 6 -4.89 19.84 29.79
C SER A 6 -6.36 19.60 29.38
N LYS A 7 -6.99 20.47 28.57
CA LYS A 7 -8.36 20.24 28.09
C LYS A 7 -8.41 19.44 26.78
N ILE A 8 -7.35 19.55 25.98
CA ILE A 8 -7.21 18.91 24.66
C ILE A 8 -6.64 17.50 24.77
N ASP A 9 -6.17 17.10 25.94
CA ASP A 9 -5.74 15.73 26.21
C ASP A 9 -6.91 14.75 25.98
N ASN A 10 -6.95 14.17 24.78
CA ASN A 10 -7.87 13.10 24.39
C ASN A 10 -7.36 11.73 24.88
N PHE A 11 -6.18 11.70 25.50
CA PHE A 11 -5.55 10.49 26.05
C PHE A 11 -5.55 10.51 27.58
N GLY A 12 -6.43 11.32 28.17
CA GLY A 12 -6.67 11.35 29.60
C GLY A 12 -7.06 9.95 30.11
N ALA A 13 -6.58 9.60 31.29
CA ALA A 13 -6.93 8.34 31.92
C ALA A 13 -8.24 8.51 32.71
N GLU A 14 -9.23 7.68 32.40
CA GLU A 14 -10.41 7.53 33.27
C GLU A 14 -10.00 6.72 34.50
N PHE A 15 -10.15 7.32 35.68
CA PHE A 15 -10.03 6.55 36.92
C PHE A 15 -11.42 6.22 37.44
N LYS A 16 -11.85 4.99 37.15
CA LYS A 16 -13.08 4.44 37.72
C LYS A 16 -12.77 4.03 39.16
N GLN A 17 -12.95 4.96 40.10
CA GLN A 17 -13.09 4.59 41.51
C GLN A 17 -14.29 3.64 41.61
N ARG A 18 -14.09 2.45 42.18
CA ARG A 18 -15.13 1.41 42.29
C ARG A 18 -16.37 1.80 43.13
N ILE A 19 -16.53 3.06 43.51
CA ILE A 19 -17.46 3.49 44.57
C ILE A 19 -18.44 4.58 44.10
N VAL A 20 -18.17 5.30 43.00
CA VAL A 20 -19.10 6.31 42.46
C VAL A 20 -19.05 6.32 40.94
N ASN A 21 -20.22 6.36 40.28
CA ASN A 21 -20.38 6.56 38.82
C ASN A 21 -19.92 7.94 38.31
N SER A 22 -19.04 8.64 39.05
CA SER A 22 -18.44 9.91 38.65
C SER A 22 -17.05 9.62 38.12
N GLU A 23 -16.96 9.40 36.82
CA GLU A 23 -15.69 9.24 36.10
C GLU A 23 -14.91 10.57 36.21
N GLN A 24 -13.87 10.58 37.04
CA GLN A 24 -12.90 11.69 37.03
C GLN A 24 -11.83 11.34 35.99
N GLU A 25 -11.88 12.02 34.85
CA GLU A 25 -10.83 11.99 33.83
C GLU A 25 -9.60 12.76 34.33
N HIS A 26 -8.46 12.08 34.49
CA HIS A 26 -7.20 12.77 34.70
C HIS A 26 -6.56 13.12 33.36
N LYS A 27 -6.57 14.41 33.05
CA LYS A 27 -5.93 14.99 31.87
C LYS A 27 -4.60 15.62 32.25
N SER A 28 -3.53 15.23 31.56
CA SER A 28 -2.19 15.73 31.81
C SER A 28 -1.78 16.76 30.76
N ILE A 29 -0.88 17.67 31.13
CA ILE A 29 -0.29 18.63 30.18
C ILE A 29 0.54 17.89 29.12
N ILE A 30 1.22 16.81 29.54
CA ILE A 30 2.03 15.95 28.68
C ILE A 30 1.14 15.22 27.66
N GLY A 31 0.00 14.68 28.11
CA GLY A 31 -1.01 14.07 27.25
C GLY A 31 -1.50 15.06 26.19
N GLY A 32 -1.84 16.29 26.61
CA GLY A 32 -2.25 17.35 25.68
C GLY A 32 -1.21 17.74 24.64
N ILE A 33 0.08 17.81 25.02
CA ILE A 33 1.19 18.05 24.07
C ILE A 33 1.28 16.88 23.08
N PHE A 34 1.19 15.65 23.56
CA PHE A 34 1.26 14.47 22.70
C PHE A 34 0.07 14.38 21.74
N THR A 35 -1.14 14.66 22.22
CA THR A 35 -2.35 14.76 21.39
C THR A 35 -2.14 15.76 20.25
N LEU A 36 -1.63 16.95 20.54
CA LEU A 36 -1.36 17.96 19.52
C LEU A 36 -0.29 17.50 18.52
N SER A 37 0.79 16.87 19.00
CA SER A 37 1.84 16.31 18.14
C SER A 37 1.30 15.23 17.21
N VAL A 38 0.51 14.28 17.71
CA VAL A 38 -0.08 13.20 16.90
C VAL A 38 -0.99 13.77 15.83
N TYR A 39 -1.93 14.65 16.19
CA TYR A 39 -2.82 15.27 15.20
C TYR A 39 -2.04 16.09 14.17
N SER A 40 -0.99 16.79 14.58
CA SER A 40 -0.14 17.54 13.66
C SER A 40 0.59 16.63 12.67
N VAL A 41 1.13 15.49 13.13
CA VAL A 41 1.79 14.50 12.27
C VAL A 41 0.79 13.86 11.31
N CYS A 42 -0.40 13.44 11.80
CA CYS A 42 -1.47 12.91 10.96
C CYS A 42 -1.88 13.91 9.87
N PHE A 43 -2.05 15.19 10.23
CA PHE A 43 -2.46 16.24 9.30
C PHE A 43 -1.37 16.51 8.25
N ALA A 44 -0.11 16.63 8.67
CA ALA A 44 1.02 16.81 7.76
C ALA A 44 1.15 15.62 6.79
N TYR A 45 1.00 14.38 7.30
CA TYR A 45 1.00 13.18 6.47
C TYR A 45 -0.18 13.15 5.48
N SER A 46 -1.38 13.55 5.92
CA SER A 46 -2.55 13.64 5.05
C SER A 46 -2.32 14.62 3.89
N ILE A 47 -1.76 15.80 4.17
CA ILE A 47 -1.39 16.78 3.14
C ILE A 47 -0.35 16.19 2.19
N PHE A 48 0.66 15.51 2.72
CA PHE A 48 1.70 14.87 1.91
C PHE A 48 1.10 13.83 0.95
N VAL A 49 0.27 12.92 1.43
CA VAL A 49 -0.37 11.89 0.59
C VAL A 49 -1.31 12.53 -0.45
N LEU A 50 -2.10 13.53 -0.05
CA LEU A 50 -2.96 14.28 -0.96
C LEU A 50 -2.16 14.97 -2.08
N SER A 51 -0.99 15.52 -1.75
CA SER A 51 -0.08 16.14 -2.72
C SER A 51 0.49 15.11 -3.70
N GLN A 52 0.92 13.94 -3.21
CA GLN A 52 1.42 12.85 -4.06
C GLN A 52 0.33 12.32 -4.99
N TRP A 53 -0.89 12.18 -4.48
CA TRP A 53 -2.05 11.74 -5.26
C TRP A 53 -2.44 12.77 -6.32
N ALA A 54 -2.56 14.06 -5.95
CA ALA A 54 -2.93 15.13 -6.87
C ALA A 54 -1.88 15.36 -7.98
N SER A 55 -0.61 15.07 -7.71
CA SER A 55 0.48 15.15 -8.69
C SER A 55 0.66 13.90 -9.55
N GLY A 56 -0.18 12.86 -9.37
CA GLY A 56 -0.09 11.61 -10.14
C GLY A 56 1.17 10.79 -9.83
N GLN A 57 1.82 11.02 -8.70
CA GLN A 57 3.04 10.29 -8.31
C GLN A 57 2.75 8.90 -7.73
N ILE A 58 1.48 8.61 -7.41
CA ILE A 58 1.06 7.29 -6.97
C ILE A 58 0.85 6.41 -8.21
N LEU A 59 1.68 5.38 -8.34
CA LEU A 59 1.62 4.45 -9.47
C LEU A 59 0.25 3.75 -9.53
N PRO A 60 -0.36 3.64 -10.71
CA PRO A 60 -1.60 2.89 -10.86
C PRO A 60 -1.35 1.39 -10.70
N LYS A 61 -2.41 0.66 -10.34
CA LYS A 61 -2.41 -0.80 -10.34
C LYS A 61 -2.58 -1.28 -11.78
N ILE A 62 -1.66 -2.11 -12.26
CA ILE A 62 -1.70 -2.69 -13.59
C ILE A 62 -1.95 -4.18 -13.45
N LEU A 63 -3.02 -4.67 -14.08
CA LEU A 63 -3.33 -6.09 -14.20
C LEU A 63 -3.20 -6.48 -15.67
N LEU A 64 -2.47 -7.57 -15.93
CA LEU A 64 -2.30 -8.14 -17.26
C LEU A 64 -2.96 -9.51 -17.29
N GLU A 65 -3.87 -9.70 -18.24
CA GLU A 65 -4.52 -10.97 -18.54
C GLU A 65 -4.28 -11.31 -20.01
N SER A 66 -4.09 -12.59 -20.31
CA SER A 66 -3.94 -13.06 -21.69
C SER A 66 -5.12 -13.95 -22.05
N THR A 67 -5.80 -13.66 -23.15
CA THR A 67 -6.94 -14.46 -23.63
C THR A 67 -6.74 -14.86 -25.08
N LEU A 68 -7.20 -16.06 -25.44
CA LEU A 68 -7.20 -16.51 -26.83
C LEU A 68 -8.40 -15.89 -27.56
N ALA A 69 -8.12 -15.13 -28.62
CA ALA A 69 -9.15 -14.54 -29.46
C ALA A 69 -9.47 -15.46 -30.65
N ALA A 70 -10.74 -15.88 -30.76
CA ALA A 70 -11.20 -16.73 -31.85
C ALA A 70 -11.36 -15.97 -33.18
N PHE A 71 -11.70 -14.69 -33.09
CA PHE A 71 -11.85 -13.77 -34.21
C PHE A 71 -11.24 -12.43 -33.86
N GLU A 72 -10.42 -11.90 -34.76
CA GLU A 72 -9.85 -10.57 -34.64
C GLU A 72 -9.83 -9.90 -36.00
N LYS A 73 -10.27 -8.66 -36.01
CA LYS A 73 -10.19 -7.77 -37.16
C LYS A 73 -9.44 -6.55 -36.69
N PHE A 74 -8.31 -6.28 -37.32
CA PHE A 74 -7.49 -5.13 -36.98
C PHE A 74 -7.20 -4.33 -38.24
N GLU A 75 -7.43 -3.03 -38.15
CA GLU A 75 -7.08 -2.05 -39.18
C GLU A 75 -5.82 -1.35 -38.71
N MET A 76 -4.73 -1.58 -39.43
CA MET A 76 -3.47 -0.92 -39.14
C MET A 76 -3.61 0.57 -39.42
N PRO A 77 -3.20 1.44 -38.48
CA PRO A 77 -3.08 2.86 -38.75
C PRO A 77 -2.10 3.06 -39.92
N ASN A 78 -2.24 4.19 -40.63
CA ASN A 78 -1.27 4.57 -41.66
C ASN A 78 0.14 4.63 -41.04
N GLU A 79 1.16 4.31 -41.84
CA GLU A 79 2.59 4.39 -41.49
C GLU A 79 3.13 3.31 -40.53
N LEU A 80 2.41 2.24 -40.18
CA LEU A 80 2.89 1.24 -39.20
C LEU A 80 4.22 0.56 -39.59
N ILE A 81 4.49 0.41 -40.88
CA ILE A 81 5.62 -0.38 -41.40
C ILE A 81 6.34 0.39 -42.48
N GLU A 82 7.65 0.55 -42.25
CA GLU A 82 8.58 1.25 -43.12
C GLU A 82 9.71 0.31 -43.52
N ILE A 83 10.09 0.33 -44.80
CA ILE A 83 11.22 -0.45 -45.31
C ILE A 83 12.22 0.49 -45.95
N THR A 84 13.49 0.33 -45.58
CA THR A 84 14.59 1.11 -46.13
C THR A 84 15.80 0.23 -46.40
N SER A 85 16.70 0.72 -47.23
CA SER A 85 18.04 0.15 -47.40
C SER A 85 19.04 0.98 -46.60
N ILE A 86 19.90 0.32 -45.83
CA ILE A 86 20.94 1.02 -45.07
C ILE A 86 22.13 1.29 -45.99
N ARG A 87 22.46 2.57 -46.18
CA ARG A 87 23.66 3.02 -46.90
C ARG A 87 24.68 3.56 -45.91
N TYR A 88 25.86 2.93 -45.90
CA TYR A 88 27.01 3.39 -45.13
C TYR A 88 27.89 4.38 -45.90
N ASP A 89 27.70 4.46 -47.22
CA ASP A 89 28.44 5.30 -48.15
C ASP A 89 27.48 5.81 -49.24
N ASP A 90 27.54 7.11 -49.55
CA ASP A 90 26.77 7.76 -50.61
C ASP A 90 27.08 7.18 -52.00
N SER A 91 28.18 6.45 -52.15
CA SER A 91 28.52 5.73 -53.39
C SER A 91 27.69 4.46 -53.62
N LEU A 92 27.04 3.92 -52.58
CA LEU A 92 26.21 2.72 -52.69
C LEU A 92 24.89 3.03 -53.39
N ILE A 93 24.47 2.14 -54.29
CA ILE A 93 23.21 2.28 -55.03
C ILE A 93 22.04 2.06 -54.06
N ASP A 94 21.03 2.93 -54.13
CA ASP A 94 19.75 2.67 -53.48
C ASP A 94 18.97 1.60 -54.25
N PRO A 95 18.77 0.40 -53.66
CA PRO A 95 18.08 -0.67 -54.36
C PRO A 95 16.60 -0.42 -54.58
N PHE A 96 16.00 0.60 -53.95
CA PHE A 96 14.57 0.92 -54.05
C PHE A 96 14.32 2.21 -54.87
N ALA A 97 15.32 2.66 -55.63
CA ALA A 97 15.19 3.82 -56.51
C ALA A 97 14.04 3.65 -57.53
N THR A 98 13.30 4.72 -57.83
CA THR A 98 12.17 4.65 -58.79
C THR A 98 12.64 4.53 -60.25
N GLN A 99 13.86 5.00 -60.54
CA GLN A 99 14.53 4.84 -61.82
C GLN A 99 15.74 3.92 -61.65
N GLY A 100 15.91 2.95 -62.54
CA GLY A 100 16.98 1.96 -62.41
C GLY A 100 16.84 1.11 -61.14
N ASN A 101 15.60 0.76 -60.80
CA ASN A 101 15.30 -0.02 -59.60
C ASN A 101 15.94 -1.40 -59.63
N ILE A 102 16.50 -1.85 -58.51
CA ILE A 102 17.13 -3.18 -58.40
C ILE A 102 16.22 -4.15 -57.66
N LEU A 103 15.60 -3.72 -56.56
CA LEU A 103 14.73 -4.51 -55.71
C LEU A 103 13.30 -3.98 -55.75
N MET A 104 12.36 -4.90 -55.93
CA MET A 104 10.93 -4.59 -56.00
C MET A 104 10.22 -5.10 -54.75
N PRO A 105 9.75 -4.21 -53.85
CA PRO A 105 8.83 -4.57 -52.79
C PRO A 105 7.40 -4.70 -53.35
N ILE A 106 6.78 -5.84 -53.12
CA ILE A 106 5.45 -6.20 -53.61
C ILE A 106 4.59 -6.60 -52.41
N ALA A 107 3.51 -5.87 -52.17
CA ALA A 107 2.47 -6.29 -51.25
C ALA A 107 1.56 -7.32 -51.93
N VAL A 108 1.36 -8.45 -51.25
CA VAL A 108 0.46 -9.52 -51.66
C VAL A 108 -0.61 -9.70 -50.60
N ILE A 109 -1.86 -9.56 -51.02
CA ILE A 109 -3.02 -9.76 -50.15
C ILE A 109 -3.54 -11.16 -50.41
N LEU A 110 -3.65 -11.97 -49.34
CA LEU A 110 -4.27 -13.29 -49.41
C LEU A 110 -5.60 -13.31 -48.66
N GLU A 111 -6.59 -13.91 -49.29
CA GLU A 111 -7.89 -14.20 -48.69
C GLU A 111 -8.14 -15.70 -48.81
N ASN A 112 -8.39 -16.37 -47.68
CA ASN A 112 -8.51 -17.84 -47.60
C ASN A 112 -7.33 -18.59 -48.26
N ASN A 113 -6.11 -18.12 -48.01
CA ASN A 113 -4.85 -18.66 -48.56
C ASN A 113 -4.73 -18.57 -50.09
N LYS A 114 -5.52 -17.71 -50.74
CA LYS A 114 -5.41 -17.44 -52.18
C LYS A 114 -5.02 -15.98 -52.40
N PRO A 115 -4.01 -15.69 -53.23
CA PRO A 115 -3.64 -14.32 -53.54
C PRO A 115 -4.76 -13.66 -54.35
N ILE A 116 -5.22 -12.50 -53.88
CA ILE A 116 -6.26 -11.70 -54.55
C ILE A 116 -5.69 -10.46 -55.23
N SER A 117 -4.53 -9.97 -54.77
CA SER A 117 -3.89 -8.77 -55.33
C SER A 117 -2.38 -8.81 -55.13
N TYR A 118 -1.66 -8.27 -56.11
CA TYR A 118 -0.22 -8.00 -56.10
C TYR A 118 -0.05 -6.52 -56.42
N GLN A 119 0.58 -5.75 -55.53
CA GLN A 119 0.74 -4.31 -55.69
C GLN A 119 2.17 -3.92 -55.37
N SER A 120 2.82 -3.17 -56.25
CA SER A 120 4.10 -2.54 -55.92
C SER A 120 3.87 -1.44 -54.88
N VAL A 121 4.61 -1.53 -53.77
CA VAL A 121 4.56 -0.55 -52.67
C VAL A 121 5.66 0.50 -52.80
N LEU A 122 6.42 0.53 -53.91
CA LEU A 122 7.36 1.63 -54.16
C LEU A 122 6.60 2.96 -54.16
N ALA A 123 6.97 3.82 -53.21
CA ALA A 123 6.50 5.18 -53.08
C ALA A 123 7.41 6.11 -53.90
N ASP A 124 6.80 7.13 -54.48
CA ASP A 124 7.54 8.26 -55.03
C ASP A 124 7.70 9.27 -53.88
N SER A 125 8.92 9.76 -53.64
CA SER A 125 9.26 11.05 -52.99
C SER A 125 9.69 11.12 -51.51
N GLU A 126 9.64 10.06 -50.70
CA GLU A 126 10.14 10.13 -49.32
C GLU A 126 11.51 9.48 -49.16
N THR A 127 12.44 10.23 -48.55
CA THR A 127 13.81 9.78 -48.28
C THR A 127 13.99 9.48 -46.81
N SER A 128 14.48 8.28 -46.52
CA SER A 128 14.87 7.83 -45.18
C SER A 128 16.04 8.62 -44.62
N ASN A 129 16.32 8.41 -43.33
CA ASN A 129 17.50 8.94 -42.64
C ASN A 129 18.84 8.47 -43.28
N TYR A 130 18.82 7.39 -44.07
CA TYR A 130 19.99 6.87 -44.80
C TYR A 130 20.10 7.42 -46.23
N GLY A 131 19.25 8.38 -46.60
CA GLY A 131 19.22 8.91 -47.97
C GLY A 131 18.78 7.88 -49.01
N THR A 132 17.98 6.90 -48.61
CA THR A 132 17.32 5.91 -49.50
C THR A 132 15.83 6.16 -49.56
N ASN A 133 15.16 5.65 -50.59
CA ASN A 133 13.72 5.70 -50.66
C ASN A 133 13.08 4.94 -49.49
N LEU A 134 12.12 5.60 -48.85
CA LEU A 134 11.26 5.03 -47.82
C LEU A 134 10.06 4.34 -48.48
N ILE A 135 9.78 3.11 -48.05
CA ILE A 135 8.62 2.35 -48.52
C ILE A 135 7.67 2.18 -47.35
N GLU A 136 6.48 2.76 -47.46
CA GLU A 136 5.44 2.64 -46.45
C GLU A 136 4.34 1.69 -46.88
N MET A 137 3.84 0.89 -45.94
CA MET A 137 2.66 0.07 -46.15
C MET A 137 1.41 0.75 -45.58
N GLU A 138 0.53 1.23 -46.46
CA GLU A 138 -0.71 1.89 -46.06
C GLU A 138 -1.88 0.91 -45.86
N GLN A 139 -2.71 1.18 -44.84
CA GLN A 139 -4.08 0.66 -44.67
C GLN A 139 -4.25 -0.87 -44.74
N MET A 140 -3.42 -1.62 -44.01
CA MET A 140 -3.58 -3.07 -43.91
C MET A 140 -4.69 -3.47 -42.94
N GLN A 141 -5.61 -4.32 -43.40
CA GLN A 141 -6.67 -4.88 -42.54
C GLN A 141 -6.48 -6.39 -42.35
N ILE A 142 -5.82 -6.78 -41.25
CA ILE A 142 -5.58 -8.19 -40.95
C ILE A 142 -6.82 -8.77 -40.29
N ILE A 143 -7.33 -9.87 -40.86
CA ILE A 143 -8.52 -10.56 -40.36
C ILE A 143 -8.15 -11.99 -40.05
N LYS A 144 -8.43 -12.39 -38.82
CA LYS A 144 -8.25 -13.75 -38.35
C LYS A 144 -9.59 -14.32 -37.93
N ASN A 145 -9.89 -15.51 -38.46
CA ASN A 145 -11.07 -16.28 -38.13
C ASN A 145 -10.62 -17.72 -37.84
N ALA A 146 -10.19 -17.98 -36.60
CA ALA A 146 -9.53 -19.23 -36.22
C ALA A 146 -10.46 -20.46 -36.31
N HIS A 147 -11.78 -20.25 -36.26
CA HIS A 147 -12.79 -21.32 -36.32
C HIS A 147 -13.49 -21.44 -37.67
N ASN A 148 -13.08 -20.66 -38.68
CA ASN A 148 -13.78 -20.57 -39.96
C ASN A 148 -15.30 -20.38 -39.79
N ASP A 149 -15.69 -19.53 -38.84
CA ASP A 149 -17.09 -19.19 -38.62
C ASP A 149 -17.60 -18.48 -39.86
N LYS A 150 -18.61 -19.08 -40.52
CA LYS A 150 -19.20 -18.56 -41.75
C LYS A 150 -19.98 -17.26 -41.54
N THR A 151 -20.26 -16.88 -40.29
CA THR A 151 -20.92 -15.61 -39.95
C THR A 151 -19.93 -14.45 -39.90
N GLN A 152 -18.63 -14.72 -39.88
CA GLN A 152 -17.57 -13.73 -39.79
C GLN A 152 -16.83 -13.59 -41.12
N GLU A 153 -16.06 -12.49 -41.25
CA GLU A 153 -15.21 -12.26 -42.42
C GLU A 153 -14.15 -13.37 -42.58
N SER A 154 -13.77 -13.65 -43.83
CA SER A 154 -12.73 -14.63 -44.13
C SER A 154 -11.35 -14.16 -43.69
N CYS A 155 -10.48 -15.11 -43.35
CA CYS A 155 -9.09 -14.83 -43.01
C CYS A 155 -8.41 -14.04 -44.14
N ARG A 156 -7.81 -12.91 -43.77
CA ARG A 156 -7.07 -12.02 -44.66
C ARG A 156 -5.69 -11.76 -44.09
N TYR A 157 -4.66 -12.05 -44.89
CA TYR A 157 -3.25 -11.89 -44.53
C TYR A 157 -2.54 -11.01 -45.56
N TYR A 158 -1.49 -10.33 -45.11
CA TYR A 158 -0.63 -9.51 -45.95
C TYR A 158 0.76 -10.10 -45.95
N TYR A 159 1.36 -10.12 -47.14
CA TYR A 159 2.74 -10.49 -47.35
C TYR A 159 3.44 -9.34 -48.05
N LEU A 160 4.66 -9.07 -47.63
CA LEU A 160 5.59 -8.22 -48.33
C LEU A 160 6.67 -9.12 -48.95
N LEU A 161 6.73 -9.11 -50.27
CA LEU A 161 7.73 -9.84 -51.03
C LEU A 161 8.76 -8.83 -51.56
N VAL A 162 10.04 -9.05 -51.29
CA VAL A 162 11.12 -8.32 -51.95
C VAL A 162 11.71 -9.23 -53.01
N THR A 163 11.57 -8.85 -54.28
CA THR A 163 12.08 -9.59 -55.43
C THR A 163 13.14 -8.78 -56.17
N ALA A 164 13.85 -9.40 -57.11
CA ALA A 164 14.53 -8.62 -58.14
C ALA A 164 13.50 -7.80 -58.95
N CYS A 165 13.91 -6.65 -59.47
CA CYS A 165 13.01 -5.80 -60.25
C CYS A 165 12.50 -6.51 -61.50
N GLN A 166 11.18 -6.46 -61.71
CA GLN A 166 10.53 -7.04 -62.88
C GLN A 166 9.54 -6.05 -63.48
N GLN A 167 9.50 -6.00 -64.81
CA GLN A 167 8.67 -5.04 -65.54
C GLN A 167 7.17 -5.17 -65.27
N GLN A 168 6.70 -6.38 -64.92
CA GLN A 168 5.28 -6.67 -64.72
C GLN A 168 4.66 -6.00 -63.47
N TYR A 169 5.48 -5.55 -62.52
CA TYR A 169 5.02 -4.92 -61.27
C TYR A 169 5.28 -3.41 -61.21
N LEU A 170 5.95 -2.84 -62.22
CA LEU A 170 6.27 -1.42 -62.26
C LEU A 170 5.02 -0.58 -62.56
N LYS A 171 4.94 0.60 -61.91
CA LYS A 171 4.00 1.67 -62.30
C LYS A 171 4.53 2.40 -63.56
N GLU A 172 3.67 3.16 -64.23
CA GLU A 172 3.97 3.81 -65.54
C GLU A 172 5.24 4.68 -65.55
N ASN A 173 5.67 5.22 -64.39
CA ASN A 173 6.83 6.10 -64.25
C ASN A 173 8.09 5.40 -63.69
N GLN A 174 8.06 4.09 -63.47
CA GLN A 174 9.15 3.38 -62.81
C GLN A 174 9.93 2.53 -63.83
N THR A 175 11.24 2.39 -63.64
CA THR A 175 12.10 1.58 -64.53
C THR A 175 13.00 0.66 -63.72
N CYS A 176 13.23 -0.56 -64.22
CA CYS A 176 14.23 -1.47 -63.64
C CYS A 176 15.63 -1.14 -64.16
N ALA A 177 16.65 -1.44 -63.35
CA ALA A 177 18.03 -1.49 -63.81
C ALA A 177 18.23 -2.60 -64.86
N SER A 178 19.38 -2.57 -65.55
CA SER A 178 19.72 -3.65 -66.48
C SER A 178 19.90 -4.98 -65.74
N GLU A 179 19.62 -6.10 -66.41
CA GLU A 179 19.79 -7.43 -65.81
C GLU A 179 21.23 -7.66 -65.32
N GLU A 180 22.23 -7.13 -66.04
CA GLU A 180 23.64 -7.22 -65.62
C GLU A 180 23.88 -6.46 -64.30
N GLU A 181 23.36 -5.24 -64.15
CA GLU A 181 23.45 -4.45 -62.92
C GLU A 181 22.76 -5.14 -61.74
N ILE A 182 21.55 -5.67 -61.95
CA ILE A 182 20.80 -6.41 -60.92
C ILE A 182 21.61 -7.62 -60.45
N GLN A 183 22.13 -8.42 -61.39
CA GLN A 183 22.92 -9.61 -61.06
C GLN A 183 24.23 -9.26 -60.36
N ASN A 184 24.90 -8.18 -60.77
CA ASN A 184 26.14 -7.74 -60.15
C ASN A 184 25.90 -7.22 -58.73
N TYR A 185 24.81 -6.48 -58.52
CA TYR A 185 24.40 -5.99 -57.21
C TYR A 185 24.14 -7.15 -56.24
N LEU A 186 23.31 -8.12 -56.66
CA LEU A 186 22.92 -9.28 -55.82
C LEU A 186 24.10 -10.23 -55.51
N LYS A 187 25.12 -10.28 -56.37
CA LYS A 187 26.31 -11.14 -56.16
C LYS A 187 27.36 -10.52 -55.26
N ASN A 188 27.61 -9.22 -55.43
CA ASN A 188 28.80 -8.58 -54.88
C ASN A 188 28.51 -7.68 -53.68
N THR A 189 27.23 -7.40 -53.39
CA THR A 189 26.85 -6.41 -52.38
C THR A 189 26.04 -7.06 -51.27
N LEU A 190 26.52 -6.94 -50.03
CA LEU A 190 25.75 -7.23 -48.83
C LEU A 190 25.07 -5.95 -48.36
N VAL A 191 23.84 -5.73 -48.82
CA VAL A 191 23.06 -4.56 -48.41
C VAL A 191 22.06 -4.99 -47.34
N PRO A 192 22.13 -4.39 -46.13
CA PRO A 192 21.10 -4.60 -45.12
C PRO A 192 19.83 -3.85 -45.53
N ILE A 193 18.71 -4.56 -45.50
CA ILE A 193 17.38 -3.96 -45.54
C ILE A 193 16.91 -3.82 -44.10
N GLU A 194 16.49 -2.62 -43.74
CA GLU A 194 15.86 -2.33 -42.46
C GLU A 194 14.34 -2.31 -42.64
N LEU A 195 13.65 -2.98 -41.73
CA LEU A 195 12.21 -2.91 -41.56
C LEU A 195 11.96 -2.26 -40.21
N GLU A 196 11.39 -1.07 -40.23
CA GLU A 196 10.93 -0.38 -39.05
C GLU A 196 9.44 -0.63 -38.85
N VAL A 197 9.07 -0.98 -37.62
CA VAL A 197 7.70 -1.25 -37.23
C VAL A 197 7.36 -0.34 -36.07
N LYS A 198 6.42 0.57 -36.29
CA LYS A 198 5.88 1.47 -35.27
C LYS A 198 4.85 0.71 -34.44
N LEU A 199 5.02 0.74 -33.12
CA LEU A 199 4.14 0.13 -32.14
C LEU A 199 3.61 1.20 -31.19
N GLN A 200 2.61 0.86 -30.39
CA GLN A 200 2.07 1.79 -29.41
C GLN A 200 2.21 1.23 -28.01
N GLN A 201 2.52 2.09 -27.04
CA GLN A 201 2.52 1.73 -25.63
C GLN A 201 1.74 2.77 -24.83
N PHE A 202 1.01 2.30 -23.82
CA PHE A 202 0.28 3.19 -22.94
C PHE A 202 1.19 3.73 -21.83
N ASN A 203 1.34 5.04 -21.77
CA ASN A 203 2.09 5.72 -20.71
C ASN A 203 1.17 6.01 -19.52
N THR A 204 1.45 5.38 -18.38
CA THR A 204 0.66 5.51 -17.15
C THR A 204 0.84 6.85 -16.42
N LYS A 205 1.82 7.66 -16.80
CA LYS A 205 2.03 8.99 -16.24
C LYS A 205 1.24 10.04 -17.03
N ASP A 206 1.38 10.00 -18.35
CA ASP A 206 0.78 11.00 -19.25
C ASP A 206 -0.66 10.62 -19.67
N LYS A 207 -1.07 9.38 -19.39
CA LYS A 207 -2.37 8.80 -19.74
C LYS A 207 -2.65 8.77 -21.25
N THR A 208 -1.61 8.69 -22.05
CA THR A 208 -1.70 8.67 -23.51
C THR A 208 -0.97 7.48 -24.09
N LEU A 209 -1.36 7.10 -25.30
CA LEU A 209 -0.55 6.22 -26.12
C LEU A 209 0.63 7.02 -26.67
N TYR A 210 1.80 6.42 -26.67
CA TYR A 210 2.97 6.93 -27.37
C TYR A 210 3.50 5.86 -28.31
N GLU A 211 4.17 6.31 -29.35
CA GLU A 211 4.74 5.44 -30.38
C GLU A 211 6.11 4.93 -29.97
N VAL A 212 6.38 3.67 -30.29
CA VAL A 212 7.65 2.98 -30.05
C VAL A 212 8.05 2.27 -31.33
N GLU A 213 9.18 2.65 -31.89
CA GLU A 213 9.73 2.05 -33.10
C GLU A 213 10.57 0.80 -32.74
N LYS A 214 10.38 -0.29 -33.50
CA LYS A 214 11.26 -1.46 -33.47
C LYS A 214 11.82 -1.72 -34.86
N GLN A 215 13.14 -1.84 -34.94
CA GLN A 215 13.84 -2.07 -36.20
C GLN A 215 14.29 -3.53 -36.31
N LEU A 216 14.06 -4.13 -37.47
CA LEU A 216 14.58 -5.44 -37.88
C LEU A 216 15.50 -5.24 -39.08
N GLN A 217 16.65 -5.90 -39.07
CA GLN A 217 17.59 -5.84 -40.19
C GLN A 217 17.76 -7.20 -40.83
N PHE A 218 17.67 -7.22 -42.15
CA PHE A 218 17.79 -8.40 -42.99
C PHE A 218 18.96 -8.23 -43.95
N THR A 219 19.78 -9.26 -44.10
CA THR A 219 20.84 -9.26 -45.13
C THR A 219 20.43 -10.15 -46.29
N LEU A 220 20.49 -9.60 -47.50
CA LEU A 220 20.15 -10.33 -48.72
C LEU A 220 21.23 -11.35 -49.09
N GLN A 221 20.78 -12.51 -49.58
CA GLN A 221 21.64 -13.52 -50.19
C GLN A 221 21.00 -14.03 -51.47
N GLN A 222 21.76 -14.04 -52.58
CA GLN A 222 21.20 -14.38 -53.88
C GLN A 222 20.65 -15.81 -53.99
N SER A 223 21.18 -16.78 -53.26
CA SER A 223 20.79 -18.19 -53.38
C SER A 223 19.65 -18.62 -52.46
N LEU A 224 19.27 -17.77 -51.50
CA LEU A 224 18.31 -18.09 -50.46
C LEU A 224 17.14 -17.10 -50.45
N THR A 225 15.99 -17.57 -50.03
CA THR A 225 14.85 -16.73 -49.67
C THR A 225 14.79 -16.68 -48.15
N LEU A 226 14.78 -15.46 -47.60
CA LEU A 226 14.49 -15.24 -46.20
C LEU A 226 12.97 -15.15 -46.01
N LYS A 227 12.42 -16.02 -45.16
CA LYS A 227 11.03 -15.93 -44.69
C LYS A 227 11.01 -15.37 -43.29
N ALA A 228 10.18 -14.36 -43.05
CA ALA A 228 9.90 -13.83 -41.72
C ALA A 228 8.39 -13.79 -41.50
N GLU A 229 7.92 -14.21 -40.33
CA GLU A 229 6.55 -13.98 -39.90
C GLU A 229 6.56 -13.01 -38.72
N LEU A 230 5.84 -11.91 -38.86
CA LEU A 230 5.62 -10.94 -37.79
C LEU A 230 4.25 -11.21 -37.19
N LEU A 231 4.26 -11.67 -35.94
CA LEU A 231 3.07 -11.97 -35.15
C LEU A 231 2.80 -10.78 -34.22
N PHE A 232 1.90 -9.88 -34.63
CA PHE A 232 1.54 -8.70 -33.85
C PHE A 232 0.66 -9.06 -32.67
N GLN A 233 1.06 -8.63 -31.48
CA GLN A 233 0.32 -8.85 -30.25
C GLN A 233 -0.72 -7.75 -30.05
N ASN A 234 -1.99 -8.12 -30.17
CA ASN A 234 -3.11 -7.22 -29.90
C ASN A 234 -3.22 -6.95 -28.40
N THR A 235 -3.27 -5.67 -28.02
CA THR A 235 -3.41 -5.24 -26.62
C THR A 235 -4.63 -4.36 -26.48
N ASN A 236 -5.52 -4.75 -25.57
CA ASN A 236 -6.69 -4.00 -25.18
C ASN A 236 -6.48 -3.43 -23.77
N THR A 237 -6.24 -2.14 -23.71
CA THR A 237 -5.96 -1.42 -22.46
C THR A 237 -7.23 -0.72 -21.97
N VAL A 238 -7.73 -1.15 -20.83
CA VAL A 238 -8.87 -0.55 -20.13
C VAL A 238 -8.36 0.31 -18.98
N ILE A 239 -8.68 1.60 -18.99
CA ILE A 239 -8.21 2.57 -18.00
C ILE A 239 -9.38 3.05 -17.16
N ASP A 240 -9.28 2.88 -15.84
CA ASP A 240 -10.15 3.50 -14.84
C ASP A 240 -9.37 4.63 -14.14
N ASP A 241 -9.57 5.87 -14.60
CA ASP A 241 -8.87 7.05 -14.10
C ASP A 241 -9.73 8.01 -13.27
N ASN A 242 -10.97 7.61 -13.00
CA ASN A 242 -11.90 8.44 -12.28
C ASN A 242 -11.64 8.47 -10.77
N LEU A 243 -11.92 9.64 -10.19
CA LEU A 243 -11.66 9.94 -8.78
C LEU A 243 -12.51 9.12 -7.80
N ILE A 244 -13.76 8.82 -8.17
CA ILE A 244 -14.77 8.20 -7.29
C ILE A 244 -15.41 6.97 -7.94
N PHE A 245 -16.01 7.12 -9.12
CA PHE A 245 -16.79 6.06 -9.78
C PHE A 245 -16.08 5.57 -11.03
N SER A 246 -16.04 4.26 -11.25
CA SER A 246 -15.39 3.69 -12.42
C SER A 246 -16.03 4.21 -13.71
N ASN A 247 -15.22 4.87 -14.55
CA ASN A 247 -15.53 5.09 -15.95
C ASN A 247 -14.33 4.61 -16.75
N SER A 248 -14.56 3.64 -17.62
CA SER A 248 -13.50 2.97 -18.32
C SER A 248 -13.34 3.54 -19.72
N GLN A 249 -12.13 3.94 -20.08
CA GLN A 249 -11.75 4.15 -21.48
C GLN A 249 -10.98 2.93 -21.97
N SER A 250 -11.25 2.47 -23.20
CA SER A 250 -10.56 1.34 -23.80
C SER A 250 -9.75 1.78 -25.02
N TYR A 251 -8.52 1.30 -25.12
CA TYR A 251 -7.64 1.50 -26.27
C TYR A 251 -7.25 0.13 -26.82
N THR A 252 -7.33 -0.06 -28.13
CA THR A 252 -6.88 -1.28 -28.81
C THR A 252 -5.72 -0.91 -29.73
N TYR A 253 -4.56 -1.55 -29.54
CA TYR A 253 -3.34 -1.26 -30.29
C TYR A 253 -2.37 -2.44 -30.29
N PHE A 254 -1.34 -2.38 -31.13
CA PHE A 254 -0.22 -3.34 -31.09
C PHE A 254 0.86 -2.87 -30.14
N SER A 255 1.07 -3.63 -29.05
CA SER A 255 2.09 -3.31 -28.06
C SER A 255 3.45 -3.93 -28.37
N ASP A 256 3.43 -5.06 -29.07
CA ASP A 256 4.61 -5.82 -29.44
C ASP A 256 4.34 -6.69 -30.69
N PHE A 257 5.38 -7.28 -31.25
CA PHE A 257 5.30 -8.38 -32.19
C PHE A 257 6.42 -9.40 -31.94
N THR A 258 6.15 -10.66 -32.27
CA THR A 258 7.16 -11.72 -32.30
C THR A 258 7.62 -11.97 -33.72
N VAL A 259 8.92 -12.16 -33.93
CA VAL A 259 9.50 -12.49 -35.23
C VAL A 259 9.83 -13.97 -35.30
N LEU A 260 9.32 -14.66 -36.32
CA LEU A 260 9.71 -16.02 -36.65
C LEU A 260 10.42 -16.03 -38.01
N THR A 261 11.74 -16.27 -38.02
CA THR A 261 12.52 -16.27 -39.25
C THR A 261 12.93 -17.68 -39.68
N GLN A 262 12.92 -17.93 -40.99
CA GLN A 262 13.43 -19.14 -41.60
C GLN A 262 14.15 -18.79 -42.90
N THR A 263 15.13 -19.59 -43.30
CA THR A 263 15.81 -19.42 -44.59
C THR A 263 15.59 -20.67 -45.42
N ILE A 264 15.10 -20.49 -46.65
CA ILE A 264 14.83 -21.59 -47.57
C ILE A 264 15.53 -21.37 -48.90
N THR A 265 15.68 -22.43 -49.69
CA THR A 265 16.25 -22.30 -51.04
C THR A 265 15.22 -21.69 -51.99
N LYS A 266 15.69 -20.88 -52.95
CA LYS A 266 14.80 -20.28 -53.98
C LYS A 266 13.98 -21.31 -54.74
N ALA A 267 14.55 -22.47 -55.03
CA ALA A 267 13.85 -23.56 -55.72
C ALA A 267 12.58 -24.02 -54.98
N SER A 268 12.58 -23.97 -53.64
CA SER A 268 11.41 -24.29 -52.83
C SER A 268 10.37 -23.16 -52.85
N THR A 269 10.81 -21.90 -52.81
CA THR A 269 9.90 -20.74 -52.89
C THR A 269 9.19 -20.67 -54.24
N ASN A 270 9.93 -20.93 -55.33
CA ASN A 270 9.45 -20.84 -56.71
C ASN A 270 8.31 -21.82 -57.03
N GLN A 271 8.14 -22.87 -56.22
CA GLN A 271 6.99 -23.80 -56.31
C GLN A 271 5.69 -23.18 -55.79
N ILE A 272 5.79 -22.19 -54.90
CA ILE A 272 4.66 -21.58 -54.19
C ILE A 272 4.35 -20.20 -54.80
N VAL A 273 5.38 -19.36 -54.94
CA VAL A 273 5.32 -18.04 -55.57
C VAL A 273 6.17 -18.15 -56.83
N LYS A 274 5.60 -17.96 -58.02
CA LYS A 274 6.28 -18.23 -59.30
C LYS A 274 7.39 -17.21 -59.66
N ASP A 275 7.94 -16.54 -58.67
CA ASP A 275 8.86 -15.42 -58.80
C ASP A 275 10.08 -15.62 -57.90
N ASP A 276 11.22 -15.05 -58.29
CA ASP A 276 12.47 -15.13 -57.53
C ASP A 276 12.42 -14.20 -56.30
N VAL A 277 11.75 -14.66 -55.26
CA VAL A 277 11.60 -13.94 -53.99
C VAL A 277 12.90 -14.03 -53.17
N LEU A 278 13.42 -12.88 -52.75
CA LEU A 278 14.59 -12.76 -51.89
C LEU A 278 14.18 -12.67 -50.41
N ILE A 279 13.16 -11.88 -50.10
CA ILE A 279 12.58 -11.75 -48.76
C ILE A 279 11.07 -11.92 -48.86
N GLU A 280 10.49 -12.70 -47.95
CA GLU A 280 9.06 -12.87 -47.76
C GLU A 280 8.73 -12.56 -46.30
N ILE A 281 8.04 -11.46 -46.03
CA ILE A 281 7.57 -11.08 -44.70
C ILE A 281 6.06 -11.26 -44.64
N ALA A 282 5.57 -12.13 -43.77
CA ALA A 282 4.16 -12.34 -43.52
C ALA A 282 3.72 -11.56 -42.29
N PHE A 283 2.69 -10.74 -42.41
CA PHE A 283 2.09 -10.01 -41.30
C PHE A 283 0.86 -10.77 -40.79
N LYS A 284 0.87 -11.14 -39.51
CA LYS A 284 -0.21 -11.90 -38.86
C LYS A 284 -0.50 -11.33 -37.48
N VAL A 285 -1.73 -11.51 -37.01
CA VAL A 285 -2.10 -11.20 -35.62
C VAL A 285 -1.92 -12.45 -34.75
N ASP A 286 -1.22 -12.27 -33.63
CA ASP A 286 -1.02 -13.30 -32.60
C ASP A 286 -2.39 -13.76 -32.06
N PRO A 287 -2.64 -15.07 -31.88
CA PRO A 287 -3.90 -15.54 -31.28
C PRO A 287 -4.14 -15.08 -29.83
N ILE A 288 -3.10 -14.60 -29.16
CA ILE A 288 -3.17 -14.17 -27.77
C ILE A 288 -3.40 -12.66 -27.73
N GLU A 289 -4.59 -12.27 -27.29
CA GLU A 289 -4.93 -10.89 -26.93
C GLU A 289 -4.47 -10.63 -25.49
N VAL A 290 -3.75 -9.53 -25.28
CA VAL A 290 -3.37 -9.04 -23.95
C VAL A 290 -4.38 -8.00 -23.48
N LYS A 291 -5.07 -8.29 -22.39
CA LYS A 291 -5.96 -7.36 -21.69
C LYS A 291 -5.20 -6.70 -20.56
N GLN A 292 -4.99 -5.40 -20.69
CA GLN A 292 -4.30 -4.59 -19.68
C GLN A 292 -5.33 -3.72 -18.96
N SER A 293 -5.53 -3.92 -17.66
CA SER A 293 -6.36 -3.04 -16.84
C SER A 293 -5.47 -2.11 -16.02
N VAL A 294 -5.62 -0.80 -16.23
CA VAL A 294 -4.89 0.24 -15.51
C VAL A 294 -5.88 0.97 -14.60
N THR A 295 -5.76 0.73 -13.29
CA THR A 295 -6.63 1.36 -12.28
C THR A 295 -5.84 2.37 -11.46
N TYR A 296 -6.19 3.65 -11.57
CA TYR A 296 -5.59 4.69 -10.74
C TYR A 296 -6.16 4.65 -9.32
N VAL A 297 -5.35 5.10 -8.35
CA VAL A 297 -5.74 5.10 -6.95
C VAL A 297 -6.92 6.05 -6.73
N LYS A 298 -8.03 5.49 -6.26
CA LYS A 298 -9.26 6.25 -5.99
C LYS A 298 -9.11 7.05 -4.72
N PHE A 299 -9.86 8.15 -4.63
CA PHE A 299 -9.85 9.01 -3.44
C PHE A 299 -10.20 8.25 -2.16
N GLY A 300 -11.13 7.29 -2.24
CA GLY A 300 -11.51 6.44 -1.10
C GLY A 300 -10.38 5.52 -0.62
N GLU A 301 -9.57 4.97 -1.54
CA GLU A 301 -8.41 4.14 -1.17
C GLU A 301 -7.34 4.98 -0.46
N MET A 302 -7.08 6.18 -0.97
CA MET A 302 -6.14 7.14 -0.37
C MET A 302 -6.58 7.56 1.04
N LEU A 303 -7.87 7.88 1.23
CA LEU A 303 -8.40 8.19 2.56
C LEU A 303 -8.31 7.01 3.52
N ALA A 304 -8.48 5.77 3.03
CA ALA A 304 -8.32 4.58 3.84
C ALA A 304 -6.87 4.39 4.30
N GLU A 305 -5.89 4.69 3.45
CA GLU A 305 -4.46 4.65 3.81
C GLU A 305 -4.12 5.69 4.89
N VAL A 306 -4.57 6.94 4.70
CA VAL A 306 -4.43 8.00 5.71
C VAL A 306 -5.13 7.60 7.02
N GLY A 307 -6.34 7.05 6.93
CA GLY A 307 -7.11 6.57 8.08
C GLY A 307 -6.43 5.43 8.82
N SER A 308 -5.76 4.52 8.11
CA SER A 308 -5.01 3.41 8.70
C SER A 308 -3.85 3.90 9.56
N ILE A 309 -3.06 4.85 9.05
CA ILE A 309 -1.93 5.44 9.80
C ILE A 309 -2.43 6.27 10.98
N ALA A 310 -3.50 7.05 10.79
CA ALA A 310 -4.14 7.76 11.89
C ALA A 310 -4.62 6.79 12.99
N SER A 311 -5.19 5.64 12.61
CA SER A 311 -5.62 4.60 13.55
C SER A 311 -4.45 3.96 14.28
N LEU A 312 -3.34 3.70 13.60
CA LEU A 312 -2.11 3.19 14.23
C LEU A 312 -1.53 4.18 15.25
N LEU A 313 -1.52 5.47 14.91
CA LEU A 313 -1.06 6.53 15.82
C LEU A 313 -2.00 6.72 17.01
N LEU A 314 -3.32 6.54 16.81
CA LEU A 314 -4.28 6.49 17.90
C LEU A 314 -4.10 5.21 18.74
N ALA A 315 -3.73 4.07 18.17
CA ALA A 315 -3.41 2.88 18.96
C ALA A 315 -2.20 3.12 19.87
N ALA A 316 -1.20 3.90 19.42
CA ALA A 316 -0.08 4.30 20.27
C ALA A 316 -0.53 5.14 21.49
N SER A 317 -1.70 5.79 21.41
CA SER A 317 -2.24 6.55 22.54
C SER A 317 -2.66 5.68 23.72
N TRP A 318 -2.93 4.40 23.50
CA TRP A 318 -3.20 3.45 24.59
C TRP A 318 -2.05 3.38 25.59
N PHE A 319 -0.79 3.42 25.12
CA PHE A 319 0.37 3.41 26.01
C PHE A 319 0.43 4.65 26.90
N ILE A 320 0.00 5.81 26.38
CA ILE A 320 -0.03 7.06 27.13
C ILE A 320 -1.17 7.05 28.14
N GLN A 321 -2.32 6.49 27.79
CA GLN A 321 -3.40 6.27 28.75
C GLN A 321 -2.92 5.38 29.91
N GLN A 322 -2.15 4.32 29.64
CA GLN A 322 -1.56 3.50 30.70
C GLN A 322 -0.58 4.31 31.57
N PHE A 323 0.29 5.11 30.96
CA PHE A 323 1.22 5.97 31.70
C PHE A 323 0.50 7.00 32.57
N ASN A 324 -0.49 7.70 32.01
CA ASN A 324 -1.34 8.66 32.72
C ASN A 324 -2.08 8.00 33.89
N ARG A 325 -2.53 6.75 33.71
CA ARG A 325 -3.19 5.96 34.77
C ARG A 325 -2.23 5.63 35.91
N GLU A 326 -1.02 5.16 35.60
CA GLU A 326 0.01 4.90 36.61
C GLU A 326 0.41 6.17 37.36
N GLU A 327 0.57 7.30 36.66
CA GLU A 327 0.87 8.58 37.29
C GLU A 327 -0.23 9.00 38.26
N MET A 328 -1.50 8.86 37.84
CA MET A 328 -2.64 9.17 38.69
C MET A 328 -2.71 8.26 39.92
N GLU A 329 -2.53 6.94 39.77
CA GLU A 329 -2.51 6.01 40.90
C GLU A 329 -1.42 6.39 41.91
N ASN A 330 -0.21 6.66 41.41
CA ASN A 330 0.90 7.09 42.26
C ASN A 330 0.59 8.40 42.99
N LYS A 331 -0.06 9.36 42.33
CA LYS A 331 -0.47 10.62 42.94
C LYS A 331 -1.51 10.42 44.05
N ILE A 332 -2.50 9.56 43.83
CA ILE A 332 -3.52 9.22 44.84
C ILE A 332 -2.87 8.52 46.05
N VAL A 333 -1.99 7.55 45.80
CA VAL A 333 -1.22 6.87 46.86
C VAL A 333 -0.40 7.89 47.64
N ASP A 334 0.34 8.76 46.96
CA ASP A 334 1.17 9.80 47.59
C ASP A 334 0.32 10.76 48.45
N GLU A 335 -0.86 11.15 47.96
CA GLU A 335 -1.79 12.00 48.70
C GLU A 335 -2.29 11.31 49.97
N ILE A 336 -2.65 10.03 49.90
CA ILE A 336 -3.10 9.27 51.07
C ILE A 336 -1.97 9.04 52.06
N ILE A 337 -0.76 8.70 51.60
CA ILE A 337 0.42 8.59 52.47
C ILE A 337 0.62 9.92 53.20
N SER A 338 0.46 11.06 52.51
CA SER A 338 0.61 12.38 53.13
C SER A 338 -0.42 12.70 54.21
N VAL A 339 -1.62 12.08 54.17
CA VAL A 339 -2.63 12.21 55.23
C VAL A 339 -2.17 11.50 56.51
N TYR A 340 -1.62 10.29 56.40
CA TYR A 340 -1.12 9.53 57.55
C TYR A 340 0.26 10.00 58.04
N TYR A 341 1.09 10.49 57.12
CA TYR A 341 2.45 10.94 57.39
C TYR A 341 2.64 12.37 56.84
N PRO A 342 2.29 13.41 57.62
CA PRO A 342 2.34 14.81 57.15
C PRO A 342 3.72 15.26 56.67
N GLN A 343 4.79 14.65 57.20
CA GLN A 343 6.18 14.91 56.81
C GLN A 343 6.44 14.53 55.34
N PHE A 344 5.69 13.57 54.81
CA PHE A 344 5.77 13.15 53.42
C PHE A 344 5.44 14.28 52.44
N ARG A 345 4.57 15.22 52.84
CA ARG A 345 4.20 16.39 52.02
C ARG A 345 5.37 17.33 51.74
N LYS A 346 6.41 17.31 52.58
CA LYS A 346 7.61 18.15 52.43
C LYS A 346 8.69 17.48 51.56
N LEU A 347 8.50 16.23 51.15
CA LEU A 347 9.47 15.52 50.33
C LEU A 347 9.43 15.99 48.88
N LYS A 348 10.61 16.30 48.34
CA LYS A 348 10.80 16.55 46.90
C LYS A 348 11.41 15.31 46.27
N LYS A 349 10.62 14.60 45.45
CA LYS A 349 11.08 13.48 44.63
C LYS A 349 11.59 14.03 43.30
N VAL A 350 12.88 13.91 43.03
CA VAL A 350 13.44 14.17 41.70
C VAL A 350 13.37 12.88 40.90
N LYS A 351 12.63 12.88 39.78
CA LYS A 351 12.44 11.72 38.91
C LYS A 351 13.25 11.86 37.63
N SER A 352 13.67 10.73 37.06
CA SER A 352 14.24 10.64 35.72
C SER A 352 13.15 10.84 34.66
N CYS A 353 13.56 11.03 33.41
CA CYS A 353 12.64 11.09 32.27
C CYS A 353 11.76 9.81 32.14
N MET A 354 12.23 8.67 32.63
CA MET A 354 11.47 7.41 32.68
C MET A 354 10.69 7.22 33.99
N GLY A 355 10.55 8.26 34.81
CA GLY A 355 9.76 8.22 36.04
C GLY A 355 10.45 7.58 37.25
N LYS A 356 11.68 7.07 37.13
CA LYS A 356 12.44 6.50 38.26
C LYS A 356 12.90 7.60 39.20
N THR A 357 12.64 7.48 40.50
CA THR A 357 13.13 8.44 41.50
C THR A 357 14.66 8.37 41.57
N ILE A 358 15.35 9.46 41.21
CA ILE A 358 16.82 9.59 41.23
C ILE A 358 17.29 10.07 42.60
N SER A 359 16.58 11.02 43.21
CA SER A 359 16.95 11.54 44.53
C SER A 359 15.72 12.00 45.30
N ILE A 360 15.72 11.79 46.61
CA ILE A 360 14.68 12.26 47.51
C ILE A 360 15.31 13.24 48.49
N MET A 361 14.77 14.46 48.50
CA MET A 361 15.20 15.52 49.41
C MET A 361 14.09 15.80 50.40
N HIS A 362 14.42 15.82 51.68
CA HIS A 362 13.57 16.41 52.71
C HIS A 362 14.18 17.76 53.09
N GLU A 363 13.50 18.84 52.73
CA GLU A 363 14.00 20.21 52.89
C GLU A 363 15.32 20.45 52.14
N LYS A 364 16.48 20.28 52.79
CA LYS A 364 17.83 20.42 52.20
C LYS A 364 18.69 19.16 52.32
N ASP A 365 18.23 18.14 53.03
CA ASP A 365 19.01 16.94 53.31
C ASP A 365 18.62 15.81 52.34
N GLN A 366 19.63 15.10 51.85
CA GLN A 366 19.45 13.95 50.98
C GLN A 366 19.15 12.72 51.82
N ILE A 367 18.03 12.05 51.54
CA ILE A 367 17.64 10.81 52.22
C ILE A 367 18.30 9.63 51.51
N ASN A 368 18.67 8.60 52.27
CA ASN A 368 19.13 7.32 51.71
C ASN A 368 18.02 6.72 50.82
N GLN A 369 18.30 6.65 49.52
CA GLN A 369 17.32 6.24 48.51
C GLN A 369 16.84 4.80 48.70
N GLU A 370 17.72 3.87 49.05
CA GLU A 370 17.37 2.45 49.18
C GLU A 370 16.45 2.19 50.37
N GLU A 371 16.76 2.81 51.52
CA GLU A 371 15.94 2.71 52.73
C GLU A 371 14.57 3.34 52.51
N PHE A 372 14.53 4.52 51.87
CA PHE A 372 13.27 5.17 51.55
C PHE A 372 12.43 4.34 50.58
N GLN A 373 13.03 3.74 49.54
CA GLN A 373 12.29 2.91 48.58
C GLN A 373 11.66 1.69 49.27
N LYS A 374 12.42 0.98 50.10
CA LYS A 374 11.91 -0.16 50.89
C LYS A 374 10.74 0.24 51.79
N TRP A 375 10.88 1.35 52.50
CA TRP A 375 9.80 1.90 53.33
C TRP A 375 8.58 2.31 52.50
N TYR A 376 8.80 3.04 51.40
CA TYR A 376 7.74 3.54 50.52
C TYR A 376 6.96 2.39 49.88
N GLU A 377 7.61 1.31 49.46
CA GLU A 377 6.94 0.12 48.91
C GLU A 377 6.04 -0.56 49.96
N LYS A 378 6.55 -0.74 51.19
CA LYS A 378 5.76 -1.30 52.31
C LYS A 378 4.53 -0.44 52.62
N VAL A 379 4.70 0.88 52.69
CA VAL A 379 3.61 1.81 52.95
C VAL A 379 2.63 1.87 51.78
N ARG A 380 3.12 1.87 50.54
CA ARG A 380 2.30 1.83 49.32
C ARG A 380 1.41 0.59 49.29
N GLN A 381 1.97 -0.61 49.54
CA GLN A 381 1.19 -1.84 49.60
C GLN A 381 0.09 -1.75 50.67
N SER A 382 0.43 -1.21 51.85
CA SER A 382 -0.53 -0.99 52.92
C SER A 382 -1.65 -0.03 52.52
N VAL A 383 -1.33 1.05 51.81
CA VAL A 383 -2.32 2.00 51.28
C VAL A 383 -3.20 1.37 50.21
N LEU A 384 -2.63 0.61 49.28
CA LEU A 384 -3.38 -0.08 48.23
C LEU A 384 -4.36 -1.10 48.82
N LEU A 385 -3.93 -1.87 49.82
CA LEU A 385 -4.81 -2.79 50.56
C LEU A 385 -5.93 -2.03 51.29
N LYS A 386 -5.60 -0.90 51.93
CA LYS A 386 -6.58 -0.06 52.63
C LYS A 386 -7.59 0.61 51.70
N LEU A 387 -7.17 0.93 50.48
CA LEU A 387 -8.00 1.48 49.42
C LEU A 387 -8.90 0.45 48.74
N SER A 388 -8.71 -0.85 49.00
CA SER A 388 -9.59 -1.88 48.46
C SER A 388 -11.02 -1.68 48.97
N VAL A 389 -12.00 -1.93 48.10
CA VAL A 389 -13.44 -1.79 48.42
C VAL A 389 -13.80 -2.65 49.64
N VAL A 390 -13.23 -3.84 49.74
CA VAL A 390 -13.46 -4.76 50.86
C VAL A 390 -13.00 -4.13 52.17
N ASN A 391 -11.81 -3.55 52.20
CA ASN A 391 -11.29 -2.93 53.41
C ASN A 391 -12.05 -1.65 53.77
N GLN A 392 -12.45 -0.85 52.78
CA GLN A 392 -13.28 0.33 53.03
C GLN A 392 -14.66 -0.03 53.58
N LEU A 393 -15.32 -1.05 53.02
CA LEU A 393 -16.57 -1.59 53.57
C LEU A 393 -16.38 -2.12 54.99
N HIS A 394 -15.27 -2.81 55.26
CA HIS A 394 -14.96 -3.30 56.59
C HIS A 394 -14.79 -2.15 57.59
N GLU A 395 -14.00 -1.13 57.26
CA GLU A 395 -13.78 0.03 58.14
C GLU A 395 -15.05 0.86 58.35
N ILE A 396 -15.86 1.06 57.31
CA ILE A 396 -17.20 1.67 57.46
C ILE A 396 -18.08 0.84 58.41
N SER A 397 -18.04 -0.49 58.28
CA SER A 397 -18.80 -1.39 59.17
C SER A 397 -18.31 -1.29 60.61
N ARG A 398 -16.99 -1.21 60.85
CA ARG A 398 -16.42 -1.03 62.19
C ARG A 398 -16.83 0.31 62.79
N LEU A 399 -16.75 1.39 62.01
CA LEU A 399 -17.23 2.72 62.44
C LEU A 399 -18.71 2.67 62.77
N TYR A 400 -19.52 2.00 61.96
CA TYR A 400 -20.94 1.80 62.24
C TYR A 400 -21.17 1.04 63.57
N PHE A 401 -20.41 -0.02 63.83
CA PHE A 401 -20.48 -0.75 65.11
C PHE A 401 -20.06 0.12 66.31
N ILE A 402 -18.99 0.92 66.18
CA ILE A 402 -18.53 1.84 67.22
C ILE A 402 -19.57 2.93 67.48
N LEU A 403 -20.12 3.52 66.43
CA LEU A 403 -21.18 4.52 66.56
C LEU A 403 -22.43 3.91 67.23
N ARG A 404 -22.80 2.68 66.87
CA ARG A 404 -23.91 1.96 67.47
C ARG A 404 -23.70 1.60 68.94
N SER A 405 -22.46 1.37 69.37
CA SER A 405 -22.17 1.06 70.77
C SER A 405 -22.19 2.30 71.67
N GLN A 406 -21.91 3.49 71.12
CA GLN A 406 -21.86 4.75 71.86
C GLN A 406 -23.15 5.57 71.78
N ILE A 407 -23.91 5.44 70.69
CA ILE A 407 -25.11 6.24 70.44
C ILE A 407 -26.35 5.35 70.63
N PRO A 408 -27.29 5.71 71.54
CA PRO A 408 -28.54 4.98 71.69
C PRO A 408 -29.27 4.87 70.36
N CYS A 409 -29.86 3.70 70.09
CA CYS A 409 -30.54 3.39 68.82
C CYS A 409 -31.55 4.48 68.40
N GLN A 410 -32.26 5.07 69.36
CA GLN A 410 -33.23 6.15 69.12
C GLN A 410 -32.59 7.45 68.59
N GLN A 411 -31.35 7.76 68.96
CA GLN A 411 -30.61 8.91 68.43
C GLN A 411 -30.04 8.60 67.04
N MET A 412 -29.56 7.37 66.80
CA MET A 412 -29.14 6.95 65.45
C MET A 412 -30.30 7.03 64.46
N MET A 413 -31.52 6.60 64.82
CA MET A 413 -32.70 6.73 63.97
C MET A 413 -33.04 8.20 63.65
N LYS A 414 -32.82 9.13 64.60
CA LYS A 414 -32.99 10.56 64.32
C LYS A 414 -31.98 11.07 63.30
N TYR A 415 -30.72 10.61 63.36
CA TYR A 415 -29.68 10.97 62.40
C TYR A 415 -29.87 10.30 61.02
N GLN A 416 -30.45 9.11 60.99
CA GLN A 416 -30.78 8.38 59.76
C GLN A 416 -31.80 9.15 58.90
N ASN A 417 -32.67 9.96 59.52
CA ASN A 417 -33.61 10.84 58.82
C ASN A 417 -32.96 12.09 58.20
N TYR A 418 -31.70 12.40 58.52
CA TYR A 418 -30.93 13.48 57.87
C TYR A 418 -30.05 12.98 56.71
N GLY A 419 -29.95 11.65 56.52
CA GLY A 419 -29.18 11.01 55.45
C GLY A 419 -30.07 10.43 54.33
N ILE A 420 -29.46 9.65 53.43
CA ILE A 420 -30.19 8.94 52.37
C ILE A 420 -31.17 7.94 53.04
N PRO A 421 -32.49 8.04 52.82
CA PRO A 421 -33.46 7.18 53.47
C PRO A 421 -33.25 5.73 53.01
N LEU A 422 -32.93 4.83 53.96
CA LEU A 422 -32.94 3.39 53.70
C LEU A 422 -34.39 2.96 53.42
N PRO A 423 -34.68 2.24 52.33
CA PRO A 423 -36.02 1.76 52.06
C PRO A 423 -36.45 0.84 53.21
N HIS A 424 -37.52 1.23 53.91
CA HIS A 424 -38.08 0.58 55.10
C HIS A 424 -38.29 -0.95 54.96
N LYS A 425 -38.40 -1.45 53.73
CA LYS A 425 -38.64 -2.86 53.39
C LYS A 425 -37.49 -3.82 53.74
N LEU A 426 -36.29 -3.32 54.05
CA LEU A 426 -35.14 -4.18 54.39
C LEU A 426 -35.13 -4.66 55.85
N PHE A 427 -35.92 -4.05 56.74
CA PHE A 427 -35.91 -4.36 58.18
C PHE A 427 -37.23 -4.90 58.73
N GLU A 428 -38.27 -5.08 57.90
CA GLU A 428 -39.58 -5.59 58.36
C GLU A 428 -39.71 -7.12 58.40
N LYS A 429 -38.67 -7.88 58.10
CA LYS A 429 -38.66 -9.35 58.26
C LYS A 429 -37.46 -9.80 59.08
N HIS A 430 -37.63 -9.85 60.41
CA HIS A 430 -37.08 -10.85 61.34
C HIS A 430 -37.11 -10.33 62.80
N SER A 431 -38.26 -9.82 63.25
CA SER A 431 -38.50 -9.60 64.69
C SER A 431 -39.13 -10.81 65.37
N ASN A 432 -39.47 -11.88 64.63
CA ASN A 432 -39.96 -13.12 65.20
C ASN A 432 -39.04 -14.27 64.75
N GLU A 433 -38.50 -14.99 65.73
CA GLU A 433 -37.63 -16.18 65.64
C GLU A 433 -36.17 -15.94 65.25
N ILE A 434 -35.36 -15.53 66.23
CA ILE A 434 -33.99 -16.02 66.36
C ILE A 434 -33.92 -16.72 67.72
N ASN A 435 -34.17 -18.03 67.71
CA ASN A 435 -33.68 -18.91 68.76
C ASN A 435 -32.16 -18.95 68.66
N ASN A 436 -31.49 -18.80 69.80
CA ASN A 436 -30.05 -18.93 69.94
C ASN A 436 -29.60 -20.39 69.72
N GLU A 437 -29.51 -20.82 68.48
CA GLU A 437 -28.66 -21.95 68.12
C GLU A 437 -27.62 -21.46 67.10
N LEU A 438 -26.34 -21.56 67.48
CA LEU A 438 -25.24 -21.35 66.53
C LEU A 438 -25.39 -22.39 65.40
N PRO A 439 -25.46 -21.98 64.13
CA PRO A 439 -25.39 -22.94 63.04
C PRO A 439 -23.95 -23.45 62.95
N SER A 440 -23.73 -24.67 63.43
CA SER A 440 -22.61 -25.50 63.04
C SER A 440 -22.81 -25.97 61.60
N GLN A 441 -22.53 -25.10 60.64
CA GLN A 441 -22.37 -25.50 59.24
C GLN A 441 -21.01 -24.99 58.76
N GLU A 442 -20.08 -25.92 58.60
CA GLU A 442 -18.86 -25.73 57.83
C GLU A 442 -19.24 -25.26 56.43
N MET A 443 -18.93 -23.99 56.15
CA MET A 443 -19.03 -23.44 54.81
C MET A 443 -17.88 -24.02 53.99
N LYS A 444 -18.17 -24.98 53.11
CA LYS A 444 -17.20 -25.44 52.11
C LYS A 444 -16.89 -24.27 51.16
N MET A 445 -15.66 -23.77 51.23
CA MET A 445 -15.08 -22.92 50.20
C MET A 445 -14.67 -23.82 49.03
N GLU A 446 -15.45 -23.81 47.95
CA GLU A 446 -14.98 -24.20 46.63
C GLU A 446 -14.90 -22.94 45.75
N ASP A 447 -13.73 -22.80 45.13
CA ASP A 447 -13.34 -21.90 44.05
C ASP A 447 -13.31 -20.40 44.31
N ILE A 448 -12.47 -20.03 45.28
CA ILE A 448 -11.67 -18.81 45.18
C ILE A 448 -10.22 -19.19 45.45
N GLU A 449 -9.42 -19.41 44.39
CA GLU A 449 -7.96 -19.36 44.48
C GLU A 449 -7.53 -17.90 44.74
N ILE A 450 -7.73 -17.45 45.98
CA ILE A 450 -6.87 -16.46 46.58
C ILE A 450 -5.68 -17.26 47.10
N GLU A 451 -4.49 -16.99 46.55
CA GLU A 451 -3.22 -17.31 47.20
C GLU A 451 -3.19 -16.58 48.56
N SER A 452 -3.86 -17.16 49.55
CA SER A 452 -3.88 -16.70 50.92
C SER A 452 -2.63 -17.24 51.60
N SER A 453 -1.49 -16.69 51.23
CA SER A 453 -0.38 -16.60 52.16
C SER A 453 -0.21 -15.11 52.48
N ILE A 454 -0.01 -14.80 53.76
CA ILE A 454 0.23 -13.45 54.30
C ILE A 454 -1.05 -12.68 54.67
N LEU A 455 -1.85 -13.24 55.58
CA LEU A 455 -2.64 -12.43 56.52
C LEU A 455 -1.70 -12.05 57.68
N ILE A 456 -0.77 -11.12 57.42
CA ILE A 456 0.01 -10.51 58.50
C ILE A 456 -0.81 -9.35 59.04
N THR A 457 -1.41 -9.56 60.21
CA THR A 457 -1.84 -8.48 61.10
C THR A 457 -0.60 -7.76 61.62
N THR A 458 0.01 -6.89 60.81
CA THR A 458 0.97 -5.93 61.32
C THR A 458 0.19 -4.82 62.00
N GLY A 459 0.08 -4.92 63.33
CA GLY A 459 -0.14 -3.74 64.14
C GLY A 459 0.99 -2.75 63.87
N LEU A 460 0.65 -1.53 63.48
CA LEU A 460 1.56 -0.39 63.54
C LEU A 460 1.86 -0.14 65.03
N CYS A 461 2.94 -0.73 65.53
CA CYS A 461 3.51 -0.34 66.82
C CYS A 461 4.35 0.93 66.65
N ASP A 462 4.46 1.71 67.73
CA ASP A 462 5.13 3.01 67.81
C ASP A 462 6.61 3.04 67.36
N ASP A 463 7.24 1.88 67.09
CA ASP A 463 8.63 1.78 66.64
C ASP A 463 8.83 2.23 65.17
N ASP A 464 7.78 2.26 64.35
CA ASP A 464 7.84 2.73 62.95
C ASP A 464 7.93 4.28 62.82
N LEU A 465 7.71 5.03 63.91
CA LEU A 465 7.85 6.49 63.97
C LEU A 465 9.31 6.99 64.00
N ASN A 466 10.27 6.09 64.26
CA ASN A 466 11.67 6.47 64.53
C ASN A 466 12.62 6.46 63.31
N ILE A 467 12.15 6.13 62.12
CA ILE A 467 13.01 6.07 60.91
C ILE A 467 13.46 7.47 60.44
N LEU A 468 12.81 8.54 60.90
CA LEU A 468 13.20 9.94 60.60
C LEU A 468 14.19 10.53 61.62
N ASN A 469 14.74 9.74 62.54
CA ASN A 469 15.90 10.17 63.33
C ASN A 469 17.17 10.11 62.46
N TYR A 470 17.41 11.20 61.74
CA TYR A 470 18.56 11.44 60.86
C TYR A 470 19.89 11.03 61.51
N LYS A 471 20.58 10.06 60.90
CA LYS A 471 22.02 9.91 61.12
C LYS A 471 22.73 10.92 60.21
N LYS A 472 23.14 12.06 60.80
CA LYS A 472 23.97 13.06 60.09
C LYS A 472 25.23 12.39 59.54
N ILE A 473 25.29 12.22 58.23
CA ILE A 473 26.54 11.90 57.54
C ILE A 473 27.23 13.25 57.30
N ASN A 474 28.20 13.59 58.15
CA ASN A 474 29.11 14.69 57.89
C ASN A 474 30.00 14.30 56.69
N ILE A 475 29.65 14.81 55.51
CA ILE A 475 30.57 14.82 54.37
C ILE A 475 31.65 15.87 54.69
N LYS A 476 32.84 15.41 55.07
CA LYS A 476 34.04 16.25 55.02
C LYS A 476 34.29 16.61 53.56
N LYS A 477 34.31 17.90 53.26
CA LYS A 477 34.90 18.42 52.01
C LYS A 477 36.40 18.19 52.08
N GLU A 478 36.93 17.44 51.12
CA GLU A 478 38.27 17.65 50.56
C GLU A 478 38.11 18.35 49.21
#